data_AF-A0A437CE45-F1
#
_entry.id   AF-A0A437CE45-F1
#
_cell.length_a   1.000
_cell.length_b   1.000
_cell.length_c   1.000
_cell.angle_alpha   90.00
_cell.angle_beta   90.00
_cell.angle_gamma   90.00
#
_symmetry.space_group_name_H-M   'P 1'
#
loop_
_entity.id
_entity.type
_entity.pdbx_description
1 polymer ?
#
loop_
_entity_poly.entity_id
_entity_poly.type
_entity_poly.pdbx_seq_one_letter_code
_entity_poly.pdbx_strand_id
1 'polypeptide(L)'
;MKQNSWTRITVILLCALLFVGLLVVNALAGAGKGPFHYSTGNVSARYETDITPAGWTFSIWGVIYTWLTLMVIYVTSLAFRGSWAQYLLPFGFYFSWLANMLLNVTWLLLWDRELMLAAMVVLLLMVITNFSALFFCCSATDYYGLWLKRYHGKDLASLILLVQNGLAVYTTWTSIASLINFSLVLHLWGVDKSTAATASLCILFAEVAGWFILENWVLDRWVRNIITVYAVVVVALVGNVYKHFNLADPTPNAVFMVVLLVLACILFISRIFTVIWRNKWRPLYSPGSARLMVSPLDGTRVTVLS
;
A
#
# COMPACT_ATOMS: atom_id res chain seq x y z
N MET A 1 -15.19 12.61 -31.39
CA MET A 1 -15.31 11.80 -30.15
C MET A 1 -14.47 10.55 -30.33
N LYS A 2 -13.42 10.32 -29.52
CA LYS A 2 -12.69 9.04 -29.60
C LYS A 2 -13.61 7.93 -29.12
N GLN A 3 -13.78 6.89 -29.94
CA GLN A 3 -14.53 5.69 -29.58
C GLN A 3 -13.91 5.03 -28.34
N ASN A 4 -14.74 4.36 -27.56
CA ASN A 4 -14.30 3.59 -26.39
C ASN A 4 -13.25 2.55 -26.80
N SER A 5 -12.21 2.38 -25.99
CA SER A 5 -11.18 1.38 -26.21
C SER A 5 -11.60 0.06 -25.57
N TRP A 6 -11.97 -0.92 -26.40
CA TRP A 6 -12.32 -2.26 -25.95
C TRP A 6 -11.19 -2.91 -25.16
N THR A 7 -9.94 -2.75 -25.59
CA THR A 7 -8.77 -3.27 -24.87
C THR A 7 -8.69 -2.75 -23.43
N ARG A 8 -8.91 -1.46 -23.20
CA ARG A 8 -8.88 -0.87 -21.86
C ARG A 8 -10.04 -1.36 -20.99
N ILE A 9 -11.24 -1.47 -21.58
CA ILE A 9 -12.40 -2.04 -20.90
C ILE A 9 -12.08 -3.48 -20.46
N THR A 10 -11.57 -4.32 -21.35
CA THR A 10 -11.22 -5.71 -21.05
C THR A 10 -10.21 -5.81 -19.92
N VAL A 11 -9.15 -4.99 -19.92
CA VAL A 11 -8.15 -4.99 -18.84
C VAL A 11 -8.76 -4.58 -17.50
N ILE A 12 -9.59 -3.52 -17.48
CA ILE A 12 -10.26 -3.07 -16.25
C ILE A 12 -11.17 -4.17 -15.68
N LEU A 13 -11.98 -4.80 -16.54
CA LEU A 13 -12.90 -5.86 -16.13
C LEU A 13 -12.16 -7.13 -15.69
N LEU A 14 -11.04 -7.46 -16.34
CA LEU A 14 -10.17 -8.56 -15.93
C LEU A 14 -9.59 -8.31 -14.54
N CYS A 15 -9.08 -7.10 -14.26
CA CYS A 15 -8.61 -6.73 -12.91
C CYS A 15 -9.72 -6.89 -11.87
N ALA A 16 -10.94 -6.46 -12.19
CA ALA A 16 -12.07 -6.58 -11.27
C ALA A 16 -12.43 -8.05 -10.99
N LEU A 17 -12.50 -8.88 -12.03
CA LEU A 17 -12.79 -10.31 -11.92
C LEU A 17 -11.72 -11.04 -11.09
N LEU A 18 -10.44 -10.79 -11.38
CA LEU A 18 -9.33 -11.40 -10.66
C LEU A 18 -9.25 -10.93 -9.20
N PHE A 19 -9.63 -9.68 -8.92
CA PHE A 19 -9.72 -9.18 -7.55
C PHE A 19 -10.78 -9.92 -6.73
N VAL A 20 -11.95 -10.21 -7.33
CA VAL A 20 -12.98 -11.04 -6.67
C VAL A 20 -12.43 -12.43 -6.35
N GLY A 21 -11.72 -13.05 -7.30
CA GLY A 21 -11.03 -14.33 -7.06
C GLY A 21 -10.01 -14.23 -5.92
N LEU A 22 -9.21 -13.16 -5.88
CA LEU A 22 -8.23 -12.91 -4.82
C LEU A 22 -8.89 -12.77 -3.44
N LEU A 23 -10.04 -12.10 -3.33
CA LEU A 23 -10.77 -12.00 -2.06
C LEU A 23 -11.24 -13.37 -1.59
N VAL A 24 -11.74 -14.22 -2.50
CA VAL A 24 -12.13 -15.59 -2.17
C VAL A 24 -10.93 -16.40 -1.68
N VAL A 25 -9.80 -16.34 -2.38
CA VAL A 25 -8.56 -17.05 -1.97
C VAL A 25 -8.08 -16.56 -0.60
N ASN A 26 -8.10 -15.26 -0.35
CA ASN A 26 -7.72 -14.70 0.95
C ASN A 26 -8.67 -15.12 2.08
N ALA A 27 -9.98 -15.17 1.82
CA ALA A 27 -10.95 -15.65 2.79
C ALA A 27 -10.73 -17.14 3.12
N LEU A 28 -10.43 -17.96 2.10
CA LEU A 28 -10.10 -19.37 2.28
C LEU A 28 -8.79 -19.54 3.07
N ALA A 29 -7.75 -18.78 2.75
CA ALA A 29 -6.47 -18.81 3.47
C ALA A 29 -6.59 -18.34 4.92
N GLY A 30 -7.34 -17.27 5.16
CA GLY A 30 -7.61 -16.76 6.51
C GLY A 30 -8.39 -17.77 7.36
N ALA A 31 -9.25 -18.60 6.74
CA ALA A 31 -9.98 -19.67 7.40
C ALA A 31 -9.25 -21.02 7.45
N GLY A 32 -8.11 -21.17 6.77
CA GLY A 32 -7.43 -22.46 6.60
C GLY A 32 -8.29 -23.51 5.89
N LYS A 33 -8.98 -23.11 4.81
CA LYS A 33 -9.90 -23.98 4.04
C LYS A 33 -9.47 -24.10 2.58
N GLY A 34 -9.98 -25.13 1.90
CA GLY A 34 -9.73 -25.34 0.48
C GLY A 34 -8.31 -25.86 0.23
N PRO A 35 -7.45 -25.15 -0.52
CA PRO A 35 -6.09 -25.61 -0.80
C PRO A 35 -5.10 -25.39 0.36
N PHE A 36 -5.54 -24.72 1.43
CA PHE A 36 -4.73 -24.36 2.60
C PHE A 36 -4.92 -25.37 3.74
N HIS A 37 -3.82 -25.81 4.35
CA HIS A 37 -3.81 -26.72 5.50
C HIS A 37 -3.95 -25.98 6.82
N TYR A 38 -3.46 -24.74 6.88
CA TYR A 38 -3.46 -23.92 8.08
C TYR A 38 -4.01 -22.53 7.78
N SER A 39 -4.61 -21.89 8.77
CA SER A 39 -4.93 -20.47 8.61
C SER A 39 -3.66 -19.62 8.60
N THR A 40 -3.68 -18.48 7.91
CA THR A 40 -2.56 -17.51 7.93
C THR A 40 -2.15 -17.14 9.36
N GLY A 41 -3.12 -17.02 10.27
CA GLY A 41 -2.88 -16.75 11.69
C GLY A 41 -2.23 -17.93 12.43
N ASN A 42 -2.57 -19.18 12.11
CA ASN A 42 -1.92 -20.34 12.73
C ASN A 42 -0.43 -20.42 12.38
N VAL A 43 -0.07 -20.21 11.12
CA VAL A 43 1.34 -20.17 10.70
C VAL A 43 2.07 -19.03 11.40
N SER A 44 1.47 -17.82 11.46
CA SER A 44 2.06 -16.69 12.19
C SER A 44 2.26 -16.96 13.69
N ALA A 45 1.39 -17.75 14.32
CA ALA A 45 1.50 -18.10 15.73
C ALA A 45 2.58 -19.16 15.99
N ARG A 46 2.88 -20.02 15.02
CA ARG A 46 4.00 -20.98 15.09
C ARG A 46 5.35 -20.28 14.98
N TYR A 47 5.43 -19.31 14.08
CA TYR A 47 6.66 -18.59 13.76
C TYR A 47 6.67 -17.20 14.39
N GLU A 48 6.51 -17.15 15.71
CA GLU A 48 6.48 -15.91 16.45
C GLU A 48 7.88 -15.28 16.56
N THR A 49 8.00 -14.03 16.11
CA THR A 49 9.20 -13.19 16.28
C THR A 49 8.99 -12.17 17.40
N ASP A 50 10.05 -11.51 17.88
CA ASP A 50 9.94 -10.44 18.90
C ASP A 50 9.27 -9.15 18.35
N ILE A 51 8.87 -9.16 17.09
CA ILE A 51 8.14 -8.06 16.43
C ILE A 51 6.86 -8.54 15.73
N THR A 52 6.41 -9.77 16.02
CA THR A 52 5.12 -10.26 15.55
C THR A 52 4.01 -9.62 16.39
N PRO A 53 3.06 -8.87 15.83
CA PRO A 53 2.06 -8.15 16.62
C PRO A 53 1.04 -9.08 17.27
N ALA A 54 0.22 -8.51 18.16
CA ALA A 54 -0.97 -9.16 18.67
C ALA A 54 -1.93 -9.62 17.56
N GLY A 55 -2.66 -10.71 17.80
CA GLY A 55 -3.56 -11.32 16.81
C GLY A 55 -4.61 -10.36 16.23
N TRP A 56 -5.13 -9.44 17.04
CA TRP A 56 -6.12 -8.45 16.58
C TRP A 56 -5.56 -7.50 15.53
N THR A 57 -4.24 -7.27 15.49
CA THR A 57 -3.60 -6.37 14.53
C THR A 57 -3.73 -6.87 13.09
N PHE A 58 -3.86 -8.18 12.89
CA PHE A 58 -4.14 -8.77 11.57
C PHE A 58 -5.54 -8.42 11.02
N SER A 59 -6.43 -7.83 11.83
CA SER A 59 -7.71 -7.28 11.32
C SER A 59 -7.53 -6.15 10.30
N ILE A 60 -6.33 -5.55 10.21
CA ILE A 60 -5.99 -4.57 9.18
C ILE A 60 -6.16 -5.12 7.75
N TRP A 61 -6.07 -6.44 7.55
CA TRP A 61 -6.39 -7.06 6.26
C TRP A 61 -7.84 -6.82 5.84
N GLY A 62 -8.78 -6.82 6.79
CA GLY A 62 -10.17 -6.42 6.54
C GLY A 62 -10.27 -4.98 6.06
N VAL A 63 -9.57 -4.05 6.71
CA VAL A 63 -9.50 -2.64 6.32
C VAL A 63 -8.92 -2.48 4.91
N ILE A 64 -7.81 -3.17 4.63
CA ILE A 64 -7.17 -3.20 3.31
C ILE A 64 -8.15 -3.68 2.25
N TYR A 65 -8.77 -4.85 2.44
CA TYR A 65 -9.67 -5.43 1.45
C TYR A 65 -10.94 -4.62 1.25
N THR A 66 -11.50 -4.00 2.29
CA THR A 66 -12.61 -3.05 2.14
C THR A 66 -12.20 -1.85 1.30
N TRP A 67 -11.05 -1.23 1.58
CA TRP A 67 -10.59 -0.06 0.85
C TRP A 67 -10.26 -0.37 -0.61
N LEU A 68 -9.59 -1.50 -0.85
CA LEU A 68 -9.29 -1.99 -2.20
C LEU A 68 -10.56 -2.38 -2.96
N THR A 69 -11.59 -2.87 -2.29
CA THR A 69 -12.91 -3.10 -2.92
C THR A 69 -13.52 -1.78 -3.39
N LEU A 70 -13.50 -0.73 -2.57
CA LEU A 70 -13.96 0.61 -2.98
C LEU A 70 -13.14 1.17 -4.14
N MET A 71 -11.81 0.96 -4.12
CA MET A 71 -10.92 1.29 -5.23
C MET A 71 -11.33 0.57 -6.51
N VAL A 72 -11.54 -0.75 -6.46
CA VAL A 72 -11.90 -1.56 -7.63
C VAL A 72 -13.28 -1.18 -8.17
N ILE A 73 -14.27 -0.88 -7.32
CA ILE A 73 -15.57 -0.36 -7.76
C ILE A 73 -15.38 0.96 -8.53
N TYR A 74 -14.59 1.88 -7.99
CA TYR A 74 -14.31 3.15 -8.64
C TYR A 74 -13.60 2.96 -9.99
N VAL A 75 -12.50 2.18 -10.02
CA VAL A 75 -11.73 1.92 -11.24
C VAL A 75 -12.58 1.19 -12.29
N THR A 76 -13.44 0.25 -11.87
CA THR A 76 -14.37 -0.46 -12.77
C THR A 76 -15.38 0.49 -13.39
N SER A 77 -15.88 1.47 -12.62
CA SER A 77 -16.80 2.48 -13.15
C SER A 77 -16.19 3.26 -14.33
N LEU A 78 -14.86 3.45 -14.38
CA LEU A 78 -14.18 4.17 -15.46
C LEU A 78 -14.33 3.48 -16.82
N ALA A 79 -14.51 2.15 -16.85
CA ALA A 79 -14.72 1.41 -18.09
C ALA A 79 -15.99 1.86 -18.83
N PHE A 80 -17.01 2.31 -18.10
CA PHE A 80 -18.34 2.62 -18.62
C PHE A 80 -18.62 4.13 -18.76
N ARG A 81 -17.65 5.00 -18.47
CA ARG A 81 -17.83 6.47 -18.40
C ARG A 81 -17.27 7.24 -19.61
N GLY A 82 -16.97 6.53 -20.69
CA GLY A 82 -16.45 7.08 -21.94
C GLY A 82 -14.93 7.08 -22.04
N SER A 83 -14.41 7.47 -23.20
CA SER A 83 -13.00 7.30 -23.55
C SER A 83 -12.03 8.07 -22.64
N TRP A 84 -12.34 9.27 -22.16
CA TRP A 84 -11.42 9.98 -21.25
C TRP A 84 -11.16 9.19 -19.95
N ALA A 85 -12.17 8.54 -19.39
CA ALA A 85 -12.09 7.80 -18.13
C ALA A 85 -11.27 6.52 -18.29
N GLN A 86 -11.41 5.84 -19.43
CA GLN A 86 -10.65 4.63 -19.75
C GLN A 86 -9.14 4.90 -19.83
N TYR A 87 -8.75 6.11 -20.25
CA TYR A 87 -7.35 6.52 -20.40
C TYR A 87 -6.79 7.21 -19.14
N LEU A 88 -7.59 7.35 -18.07
CA LEU A 88 -7.19 8.06 -16.86
C LEU A 88 -6.01 7.37 -16.14
N LEU A 89 -6.05 6.04 -16.03
CA LEU A 89 -4.95 5.25 -15.48
C LEU A 89 -4.16 4.58 -16.62
N PRO A 90 -2.82 4.61 -16.56
CA PRO A 90 -1.96 4.02 -17.60
C PRO A 90 -1.95 2.49 -17.50
N PHE A 91 -1.56 1.79 -18.57
CA PHE A 91 -1.44 0.33 -18.54
C PHE A 91 -0.47 -0.20 -17.48
N GLY A 92 0.60 0.56 -17.19
CA GLY A 92 1.54 0.23 -16.12
C GLY A 92 0.87 0.08 -14.75
N PHE A 93 -0.17 0.87 -14.45
CA PHE A 93 -0.97 0.71 -13.23
C PHE A 93 -1.66 -0.66 -13.18
N TYR A 94 -2.38 -1.02 -14.26
CA TYR A 94 -3.13 -2.27 -14.33
C TYR A 94 -2.19 -3.48 -14.32
N PHE A 95 -1.06 -3.41 -15.03
CA PHE A 95 -0.05 -4.47 -15.01
C PHE A 95 0.53 -4.69 -13.62
N SER A 96 0.92 -3.60 -12.94
CA SER A 96 1.44 -3.66 -11.56
C SER A 96 0.39 -4.26 -10.61
N TRP A 97 -0.88 -3.87 -10.78
CA TRP A 97 -1.99 -4.37 -9.95
C TRP A 97 -2.26 -5.86 -10.17
N LEU A 98 -2.31 -6.31 -11.43
CA LEU A 98 -2.47 -7.72 -11.78
C LEU A 98 -1.32 -8.58 -11.24
N ALA A 99 -0.08 -8.12 -11.43
CA ALA A 99 1.11 -8.79 -10.89
C ALA A 99 1.01 -8.91 -9.36
N ASN A 100 0.60 -7.84 -8.66
CA ASN A 100 0.44 -7.87 -7.22
C ASN A 100 -0.61 -8.92 -6.76
N MET A 101 -1.75 -9.05 -7.46
CA MET A 101 -2.75 -10.05 -7.10
C MET A 101 -2.22 -11.48 -7.23
N LEU A 102 -1.48 -11.76 -8.31
CA LEU A 102 -0.87 -13.07 -8.51
C LEU A 102 0.16 -13.35 -7.42
N LEU A 103 1.02 -12.37 -7.11
CA LEU A 103 2.01 -12.49 -6.04
C LEU A 103 1.34 -12.68 -4.67
N ASN A 104 0.20 -12.04 -4.40
CA ASN A 104 -0.55 -12.23 -3.16
C ASN A 104 -1.05 -13.68 -3.02
N VAL A 105 -1.64 -14.24 -4.07
CA VAL A 105 -2.08 -15.65 -4.07
C VAL A 105 -0.87 -16.58 -3.91
N THR A 106 0.23 -16.31 -4.62
CA THR A 106 1.48 -17.07 -4.47
C THR A 106 2.03 -17.00 -3.05
N TRP A 107 2.03 -15.81 -2.43
CA TRP A 107 2.49 -15.62 -1.06
C TRP A 107 1.67 -16.47 -0.07
N LEU A 108 0.34 -16.49 -0.19
CA LEU A 108 -0.51 -17.31 0.68
C LEU A 108 -0.18 -18.79 0.58
N LEU A 109 0.04 -19.30 -0.64
CA LEU A 109 0.40 -20.70 -0.86
C LEU A 109 1.77 -21.03 -0.27
N LEU A 110 2.77 -20.16 -0.45
CA LEU A 110 4.11 -20.35 0.12
C LEU A 110 4.10 -20.26 1.65
N TRP A 111 3.30 -19.34 2.20
CA TRP A 111 3.13 -19.14 3.64
C TRP A 111 2.50 -20.36 4.30
N ASP A 112 1.43 -20.92 3.72
CA ASP A 112 0.80 -22.16 4.19
C ASP A 112 1.75 -23.36 4.16
N ARG A 113 2.62 -23.43 3.15
CA ARG A 113 3.66 -24.47 3.04
C ARG A 113 4.93 -24.17 3.83
N GLU A 114 4.90 -23.12 4.65
CA GLU A 114 5.97 -22.74 5.56
C GLU A 114 7.32 -22.48 4.84
N LEU A 115 7.26 -22.10 3.55
CA LEU A 115 8.43 -21.78 2.74
C LEU A 115 8.87 -20.32 3.00
N MET A 116 9.39 -20.06 4.19
CA MET A 116 9.55 -18.68 4.73
C MET A 116 10.45 -17.77 3.91
N LEU A 117 11.55 -18.28 3.35
CA LEU A 117 12.41 -17.50 2.48
C LEU A 117 11.69 -17.12 1.17
N ALA A 118 11.02 -18.09 0.55
CA ALA A 118 10.29 -17.85 -0.70
C ALA A 118 9.12 -16.89 -0.46
N ALA A 119 8.38 -17.07 0.65
CA ALA A 119 7.32 -16.17 1.07
C ALA A 119 7.83 -14.74 1.27
N MET A 120 8.99 -14.56 1.93
CA MET A 120 9.63 -13.25 2.09
C MET A 120 9.95 -12.60 0.74
N VAL A 121 10.58 -13.34 -0.19
CA VAL A 121 10.92 -12.81 -1.53
C VAL A 121 9.67 -12.40 -2.29
N VAL A 122 8.62 -13.21 -2.27
CA VAL A 122 7.35 -12.87 -2.93
C VAL A 122 6.70 -11.65 -2.27
N LEU A 123 6.77 -11.53 -0.95
CA LEU A 123 6.24 -10.37 -0.23
C LEU A 123 7.00 -9.08 -0.57
N LEU A 124 8.32 -9.13 -0.77
CA LEU A 124 9.11 -8.00 -1.29
C LEU A 124 8.71 -7.62 -2.72
N LEU A 125 8.44 -8.61 -3.59
CA LEU A 125 7.91 -8.35 -4.93
C LEU A 125 6.50 -7.72 -4.88
N MET A 126 5.68 -8.09 -3.90
CA MET A 126 4.39 -7.43 -3.65
C MET A 126 4.58 -5.95 -3.28
N VAL A 127 5.55 -5.65 -2.42
CA VAL A 127 5.88 -4.26 -2.05
C VAL A 127 6.31 -3.46 -3.29
N ILE A 128 7.18 -4.01 -4.14
CA ILE A 128 7.65 -3.36 -5.37
C ILE A 128 6.50 -3.10 -6.35
N THR A 129 5.63 -4.09 -6.57
CA THR A 129 4.47 -3.92 -7.46
C THR A 129 3.45 -2.92 -6.91
N ASN A 130 3.27 -2.87 -5.59
CA ASN A 130 2.44 -1.85 -4.93
C ASN A 130 3.01 -0.43 -5.10
N PHE A 131 4.31 -0.24 -4.88
CA PHE A 131 4.97 1.05 -5.16
C PHE A 131 4.87 1.44 -6.64
N SER A 132 4.99 0.48 -7.55
CA SER A 132 4.83 0.72 -8.99
C SER A 132 3.41 1.19 -9.34
N ALA A 133 2.38 0.55 -8.77
CA ALA A 133 0.99 0.97 -8.95
C ALA A 133 0.76 2.39 -8.37
N LEU A 134 1.29 2.69 -7.19
CA LEU A 134 1.26 4.03 -6.60
C LEU A 134 1.93 5.07 -7.50
N PHE A 135 3.13 4.77 -8.01
CA PHE A 135 3.88 5.65 -8.92
C PHE A 135 3.05 6.01 -10.15
N PHE A 136 2.48 5.01 -10.83
CA PHE A 136 1.66 5.25 -12.02
C PHE A 136 0.39 6.05 -11.71
N CYS A 137 -0.30 5.74 -10.60
CA CYS A 137 -1.51 6.46 -10.20
C CYS A 137 -1.21 7.92 -9.81
N CYS A 138 -0.17 8.16 -9.01
CA CYS A 138 0.22 9.50 -8.58
C CYS A 138 0.73 10.34 -9.76
N SER A 139 1.49 9.75 -10.68
CA SER A 139 1.95 10.42 -11.90
C SER A 139 0.79 10.82 -12.80
N ALA A 140 -0.17 9.92 -13.03
CA ALA A 140 -1.37 10.24 -13.81
C ALA A 140 -2.23 11.31 -13.14
N THR A 141 -2.37 11.26 -11.81
CA THR A 141 -3.14 12.25 -11.04
C THR A 141 -2.49 13.63 -11.10
N ASP A 142 -1.15 13.72 -11.02
CA ASP A 142 -0.43 14.99 -11.16
C ASP A 142 -0.54 15.55 -12.59
N TYR A 143 -0.38 14.69 -13.60
CA TYR A 143 -0.39 15.06 -15.01
C TYR A 143 -1.77 15.57 -15.48
N TYR A 144 -2.85 14.88 -15.09
CA TYR A 144 -4.22 15.27 -15.42
C TYR A 144 -4.87 16.17 -14.35
N GLY A 145 -4.18 16.48 -13.26
CA GLY A 145 -4.79 17.04 -12.05
C GLY A 145 -5.47 18.39 -12.22
N LEU A 146 -4.94 19.28 -13.06
CA LEU A 146 -5.59 20.55 -13.40
C LEU A 146 -6.91 20.34 -14.15
N TRP A 147 -6.90 19.46 -15.15
CA TRP A 147 -8.08 19.15 -15.95
C TRP A 147 -9.15 18.45 -15.09
N LEU A 148 -8.74 17.48 -14.28
CA LEU A 148 -9.62 16.81 -13.33
C LEU A 148 -10.21 17.79 -12.32
N LYS A 149 -9.42 18.71 -11.75
CA LYS A 149 -9.95 19.69 -10.81
C LYS A 149 -11.01 20.60 -11.46
N ARG A 150 -10.83 20.97 -12.73
CA ARG A 150 -11.75 21.87 -13.44
C ARG A 150 -13.06 21.19 -13.85
N TYR A 151 -12.98 19.96 -14.37
CA TYR A 151 -14.11 19.29 -15.02
C TYR A 151 -14.63 18.07 -14.25
N HIS A 152 -13.79 17.41 -13.46
CA HIS A 152 -14.06 16.12 -12.82
C HIS A 152 -13.54 16.07 -11.36
N GLY A 153 -13.84 17.10 -10.56
CA GLY A 153 -13.27 17.24 -9.21
C GLY A 153 -13.59 16.07 -8.27
N LYS A 154 -14.74 15.41 -8.47
CA LYS A 154 -15.10 14.18 -7.75
C LYS A 154 -14.17 13.02 -8.10
N ASP A 155 -13.77 12.88 -9.37
CA ASP A 155 -12.82 11.85 -9.80
C ASP A 155 -11.43 12.11 -9.25
N LEU A 156 -10.99 13.38 -9.18
CA LEU A 156 -9.74 13.75 -8.51
C LEU A 156 -9.77 13.33 -7.03
N ALA A 157 -10.88 13.59 -6.34
CA ALA A 157 -11.05 13.18 -4.94
C ALA A 157 -11.05 11.65 -4.81
N SER A 158 -11.75 10.92 -5.68
CA SER A 158 -11.77 9.45 -5.67
C SER A 158 -10.40 8.83 -5.95
N LEU A 159 -9.62 9.38 -6.89
CA LEU A 159 -8.24 8.95 -7.14
C LEU A 159 -7.38 9.09 -5.88
N ILE A 160 -7.49 10.23 -5.19
CA ILE A 160 -6.70 10.49 -3.98
C ILE A 160 -7.16 9.60 -2.81
N LEU A 161 -8.46 9.60 -2.52
CA LEU A 161 -9.02 8.96 -1.32
C LEU A 161 -9.12 7.44 -1.45
N LEU A 162 -9.59 6.94 -2.60
CA LEU A 162 -9.83 5.51 -2.79
C LEU A 162 -8.60 4.80 -3.37
N VAL A 163 -7.96 5.39 -4.38
CA VAL A 163 -6.86 4.72 -5.09
C VAL A 163 -5.52 4.94 -4.38
N GLN A 164 -5.06 6.19 -4.26
CA GLN A 164 -3.74 6.48 -3.68
C GLN A 164 -3.66 6.09 -2.21
N ASN A 165 -4.60 6.55 -1.37
CA ASN A 165 -4.57 6.21 0.06
C ASN A 165 -4.87 4.73 0.33
N GLY A 166 -5.74 4.08 -0.45
CA GLY A 166 -6.01 2.64 -0.33
C GLY A 166 -4.79 1.80 -0.68
N LEU A 167 -4.12 2.10 -1.79
CA LEU A 167 -2.84 1.46 -2.14
C LEU A 167 -1.74 1.76 -1.13
N ALA A 168 -1.68 2.98 -0.58
CA ALA A 168 -0.70 3.32 0.45
C ALA A 168 -0.90 2.53 1.75
N VAL A 169 -2.15 2.28 2.18
CA VAL A 169 -2.43 1.38 3.32
C VAL A 169 -1.85 0.00 3.04
N TYR A 170 -2.17 -0.56 1.88
CA TYR A 170 -1.74 -1.91 1.49
C TYR A 170 -0.21 -2.01 1.34
N THR A 171 0.41 -1.01 0.71
CA THR A 171 1.87 -0.92 0.54
C THR A 171 2.56 -0.88 1.89
N THR A 172 2.11 0.00 2.79
CA THR A 172 2.72 0.16 4.11
C THR A 172 2.62 -1.12 4.94
N TRP A 173 1.45 -1.77 4.93
CA TRP A 173 1.28 -3.02 5.65
C TRP A 173 2.13 -4.16 5.08
N THR A 174 2.21 -4.28 3.75
CA THR A 174 3.05 -5.30 3.10
C THR A 174 4.54 -5.07 3.34
N SER A 175 5.00 -3.80 3.42
CA SER A 175 6.36 -3.48 3.86
C SER A 175 6.63 -3.97 5.28
N ILE A 176 5.74 -3.66 6.24
CA ILE A 176 5.88 -4.12 7.63
C ILE A 176 5.86 -5.65 7.71
N ALA A 177 4.94 -6.31 7.00
CA ALA A 177 4.87 -7.78 6.96
C ALA A 177 6.16 -8.40 6.39
N SER A 178 6.79 -7.75 5.41
CA SER A 178 8.07 -8.19 4.86
C SER A 178 9.21 -8.13 5.88
N LEU A 179 9.20 -7.13 6.77
CA LEU A 179 10.18 -7.01 7.86
C LEU A 179 9.96 -8.06 8.95
N ILE A 180 8.71 -8.38 9.27
CA ILE A 180 8.38 -9.50 10.18
C ILE A 180 8.89 -10.82 9.58
N ASN A 181 8.62 -11.06 8.29
CA ASN A 181 9.10 -12.26 7.61
C ASN A 181 10.63 -12.30 7.48
N PHE A 182 11.28 -11.14 7.31
CA PHE A 182 12.73 -11.02 7.29
C PHE A 182 13.35 -11.39 8.65
N SER A 183 12.80 -10.87 9.75
CA SER A 183 13.19 -11.26 11.10
C SER A 183 13.07 -12.78 11.31
N LEU A 184 11.97 -13.37 10.85
CA LEU A 184 11.77 -14.81 10.89
C LEU A 184 12.85 -15.57 10.10
N VAL A 185 13.14 -15.18 8.86
CA VAL A 185 14.15 -15.85 8.03
C VAL A 185 15.55 -15.74 8.65
N LEU A 186 15.92 -14.57 9.17
CA LEU A 186 17.20 -14.40 9.89
C LEU A 186 17.30 -15.36 11.08
N HIS A 187 16.21 -15.47 11.85
CA HIS A 187 16.19 -16.38 12.99
C HIS A 187 16.34 -17.85 12.57
N LEU A 188 15.65 -18.27 11.50
CA LEU A 188 15.79 -19.61 10.93
C LEU A 188 17.22 -19.90 10.41
N TRP A 189 17.99 -18.87 10.10
CA TRP A 189 19.40 -18.96 9.69
C TRP A 189 20.38 -18.83 10.86
N GLY A 190 19.90 -18.92 12.10
CA GLY A 190 20.74 -18.96 13.31
C GLY A 190 21.06 -17.61 13.92
N VAL A 191 20.48 -16.51 13.42
CA VAL A 191 20.57 -15.21 14.10
C VAL A 191 19.70 -15.24 15.36
N ASP A 192 20.22 -14.71 16.46
CA ASP A 192 19.45 -14.59 17.70
C ASP A 192 18.14 -13.81 17.45
N LYS A 193 17.05 -14.27 18.08
CA LYS A 193 15.70 -13.75 17.85
C LYS A 193 15.61 -12.24 18.14
N SER A 194 16.25 -11.79 19.21
CA SER A 194 16.29 -10.38 19.59
C SER A 194 17.07 -9.57 18.56
N THR A 195 18.21 -10.10 18.09
CA THR A 195 19.05 -9.44 17.08
C THR A 195 18.35 -9.30 15.73
N ALA A 196 17.65 -10.36 15.27
CA ALA A 196 16.87 -10.35 14.04
C ALA A 196 15.71 -9.32 14.08
N ALA A 197 15.06 -9.22 15.24
CA ALA A 197 14.05 -8.21 15.51
C ALA A 197 14.63 -6.78 15.50
N THR A 198 15.77 -6.56 16.17
CA THR A 198 16.45 -5.25 16.17
C THR A 198 16.80 -4.82 14.75
N ALA A 199 17.35 -5.72 13.93
CA ALA A 199 17.68 -5.43 12.53
C ALA A 199 16.45 -4.96 11.74
N SER A 200 15.32 -5.65 11.91
CA SER A 200 14.06 -5.30 11.25
C SER A 200 13.46 -3.97 11.75
N LEU A 201 13.58 -3.67 13.05
CA LEU A 201 13.17 -2.38 13.61
C LEU A 201 14.05 -1.21 13.11
N CYS A 202 15.35 -1.43 12.96
CA CYS A 202 16.25 -0.45 12.35
C CYS A 202 15.88 -0.15 10.89
N ILE A 203 15.51 -1.19 10.12
CA ILE A 203 15.04 -1.00 8.74
C ILE A 203 13.71 -0.24 8.75
N LEU A 204 12.75 -0.61 9.60
CA LEU A 204 11.49 0.13 9.74
C LEU A 204 11.72 1.60 10.10
N PHE A 205 12.62 1.88 11.03
CA PHE A 205 13.02 3.25 11.39
C PHE A 205 13.54 4.02 10.17
N ALA A 206 14.46 3.41 9.41
CA ALA A 206 15.04 4.01 8.21
C ALA A 206 13.98 4.24 7.12
N GLU A 207 13.07 3.29 6.91
CA GLU A 207 11.95 3.43 5.97
C GLU A 207 11.00 4.56 6.37
N VAL A 208 10.59 4.63 7.64
CA VAL A 208 9.67 5.67 8.14
C VAL A 208 10.32 7.05 8.08
N ALA A 209 11.57 7.19 8.54
CA ALA A 209 12.30 8.46 8.51
C ALA A 209 12.61 8.90 7.07
N GLY A 210 13.12 7.97 6.25
CA GLY A 210 13.41 8.20 4.85
C GLY A 210 12.16 8.58 4.05
N TRP A 211 11.05 7.88 4.26
CA TRP A 211 9.77 8.21 3.63
C TRP A 211 9.28 9.60 4.04
N PHE A 212 9.33 9.95 5.34
CA PHE A 212 8.95 11.30 5.79
C PHE A 212 9.79 12.38 5.12
N ILE A 213 11.08 12.14 4.90
CA ILE A 213 11.95 13.07 4.17
C ILE A 213 11.52 13.16 2.69
N LEU A 214 11.42 12.03 2.02
CA LEU A 214 11.08 11.99 0.60
C LEU A 214 9.70 12.61 0.35
N GLU A 215 8.67 12.29 1.11
CA GLU A 215 7.30 12.76 0.89
C GLU A 215 7.10 14.26 1.13
N ASN A 216 7.99 14.91 1.90
CA ASN A 216 7.88 16.32 2.25
C ASN A 216 8.72 17.23 1.35
N TRP A 217 9.85 16.75 0.84
CA TRP A 217 10.79 17.59 0.10
C TRP A 217 11.02 17.16 -1.35
N VAL A 218 10.97 15.87 -1.65
CA VAL A 218 11.26 15.35 -2.99
C VAL A 218 9.98 15.02 -3.74
N LEU A 219 9.08 14.27 -3.10
CA LEU A 219 7.91 13.67 -3.69
C LEU A 219 6.61 14.42 -3.40
N ASP A 220 6.65 15.52 -2.61
CA ASP A 220 5.46 16.27 -2.18
C ASP A 220 4.49 16.54 -3.33
N ARG A 221 5.01 16.92 -4.50
CA ARG A 221 4.21 17.17 -5.71
C ARG A 221 3.20 16.04 -6.02
N TRP A 222 3.62 14.78 -5.89
CA TRP A 222 2.85 13.61 -6.29
C TRP A 222 2.11 12.96 -5.14
N VAL A 223 2.70 12.95 -3.94
CA VAL A 223 2.19 12.17 -2.80
C VAL A 223 1.60 13.01 -1.68
N ARG A 224 1.50 14.33 -1.81
CA ARG A 224 1.02 15.25 -0.75
C ARG A 224 -0.24 14.75 -0.05
N ASN A 225 -1.20 14.22 -0.79
CA ASN A 225 -2.50 13.85 -0.23
C ASN A 225 -2.56 12.39 0.28
N ILE A 226 -1.44 11.66 0.27
CA ILE A 226 -1.31 10.39 0.95
C ILE A 226 -1.04 10.67 2.43
N ILE A 227 -1.95 10.21 3.29
CA ILE A 227 -1.92 10.42 4.75
C ILE A 227 -2.02 9.10 5.54
N THR A 228 -2.33 7.99 4.89
CA THR A 228 -2.62 6.71 5.56
C THR A 228 -1.39 5.95 6.04
N VAL A 229 -0.19 6.28 5.55
CA VAL A 229 1.07 5.55 5.86
C VAL A 229 1.30 5.45 7.37
N TYR A 230 1.36 6.59 8.08
CA TYR A 230 1.66 6.58 9.51
C TYR A 230 0.54 5.97 10.36
N ALA A 231 -0.71 6.03 9.91
CA ALA A 231 -1.80 5.35 10.61
C ALA A 231 -1.58 3.83 10.62
N VAL A 232 -1.11 3.25 9.51
CA VAL A 232 -0.77 1.82 9.44
C VAL A 232 0.43 1.48 10.33
N VAL A 233 1.49 2.30 10.29
CA VAL A 233 2.67 2.12 11.16
C VAL A 233 2.28 2.17 12.63
N VAL A 234 1.43 3.12 13.02
CA VAL A 234 0.91 3.24 14.39
C VAL A 234 0.11 2.01 14.78
N VAL A 235 -0.83 1.53 13.96
CA VAL A 235 -1.60 0.31 14.26
C VAL A 235 -0.69 -0.90 14.44
N ALA A 236 0.31 -1.08 13.57
CA ALA A 236 1.26 -2.17 13.67
C ALA A 236 2.08 -2.10 14.97
N LEU A 237 2.62 -0.92 15.29
CA LEU A 237 3.43 -0.72 16.49
C LEU A 237 2.61 -0.80 17.78
N VAL A 238 1.35 -0.35 17.79
CA VAL A 238 0.42 -0.57 18.91
C VAL A 238 0.21 -2.07 19.13
N GLY A 239 0.02 -2.83 18.06
CA GLY A 239 -0.07 -4.29 18.11
C GLY A 239 1.16 -4.96 18.69
N ASN A 240 2.35 -4.48 18.31
CA ASN A 240 3.62 -4.97 18.82
C ASN A 240 3.83 -4.62 20.29
N VAL A 241 3.66 -3.36 20.67
CA VAL A 241 3.82 -2.90 22.05
C VAL A 241 2.82 -3.61 22.97
N TYR A 242 1.56 -3.77 22.53
CA TYR A 242 0.54 -4.50 23.30
C TYR A 242 0.97 -5.93 23.62
N LYS A 243 1.66 -6.60 22.69
CA LYS A 243 2.08 -7.99 22.87
C LYS A 243 3.38 -8.14 23.66
N HIS A 244 4.36 -7.28 23.39
CA HIS A 244 5.75 -7.49 23.81
C HIS A 244 6.21 -6.60 24.96
N PHE A 245 5.46 -5.55 25.31
CA PHE A 245 5.89 -4.63 26.36
C PHE A 245 5.50 -5.13 27.75
N ASN A 246 6.52 -5.34 28.60
CA ASN A 246 6.35 -5.65 30.01
C ASN A 246 6.98 -4.54 30.86
N LEU A 247 6.20 -3.95 31.77
CA LEU A 247 6.66 -2.87 32.66
C LEU A 247 7.73 -3.33 33.65
N ALA A 248 7.70 -4.60 34.08
CA ALA A 248 8.63 -5.12 35.07
C ALA A 248 10.00 -5.47 34.47
N ASP A 249 10.05 -5.77 33.16
CA ASP A 249 11.28 -6.13 32.45
C ASP A 249 11.17 -5.72 30.96
N PRO A 250 11.39 -4.41 30.66
CA PRO A 250 11.27 -3.92 29.30
C PRO A 250 12.49 -4.31 28.47
N THR A 251 12.31 -5.24 27.53
CA THR A 251 13.38 -5.65 26.61
C THR A 251 13.82 -4.48 25.71
N PRO A 252 15.07 -4.46 25.20
CA PRO A 252 15.55 -3.41 24.30
C PRO A 252 14.65 -3.22 23.07
N ASN A 253 14.18 -4.32 22.46
CA ASN A 253 13.26 -4.27 21.33
C ASN A 253 11.89 -3.71 21.72
N ALA A 254 11.36 -4.05 22.90
CA ALA A 254 10.11 -3.48 23.39
C ALA A 254 10.20 -1.96 23.58
N VAL A 255 11.30 -1.47 24.17
CA VAL A 255 11.57 -0.03 24.29
C VAL A 255 11.71 0.62 22.92
N PHE A 256 12.44 0.00 22.00
CA PHE A 256 12.61 0.53 20.64
C PHE A 256 11.26 0.65 19.91
N MET A 257 10.37 -0.34 20.04
CA MET A 257 9.02 -0.29 19.47
C MET A 257 8.18 0.86 20.05
N VAL A 258 8.30 1.15 21.36
CA VAL A 258 7.64 2.31 21.98
C VAL A 258 8.18 3.63 21.42
N VAL A 259 9.51 3.76 21.30
CA VAL A 259 10.13 4.97 20.73
C VAL A 259 9.69 5.17 19.28
N LEU A 260 9.68 4.11 18.47
CA LEU A 260 9.18 4.13 17.10
C LEU A 260 7.69 4.51 17.03
N LEU A 261 6.87 4.03 17.96
CA LEU A 261 5.45 4.36 18.03
C LEU A 261 5.24 5.85 18.29
N VAL A 262 5.97 6.40 19.27
CA VAL A 262 5.93 7.84 19.58
C VAL A 262 6.37 8.66 18.38
N LEU A 263 7.46 8.27 17.71
CA LEU A 263 7.91 8.91 16.47
C LEU A 263 6.83 8.86 15.40
N ALA A 264 6.24 7.69 15.13
CA ALA A 264 5.21 7.52 14.11
C ALA A 264 3.97 8.40 14.39
N CYS A 265 3.56 8.54 15.65
CA CYS A 265 2.49 9.45 16.06
C CYS A 265 2.84 10.93 15.80
N ILE A 266 4.06 11.36 16.15
CA ILE A 266 4.53 12.73 15.89
C ILE A 266 4.57 13.00 14.38
N LEU A 267 5.11 12.07 13.59
CA LEU A 267 5.17 12.20 12.13
C LEU A 267 3.77 12.21 11.52
N PHE A 268 2.83 11.42 12.03
CA PHE A 268 1.44 11.42 11.55
C PHE A 268 0.77 12.77 11.76
N ILE A 269 0.87 13.32 12.97
CA ILE A 269 0.31 14.63 13.32
C ILE A 269 0.96 15.73 12.47
N SER A 270 2.29 15.72 12.39
CA SER A 270 3.07 16.63 11.54
C SER A 270 2.64 16.57 10.07
N ARG A 271 2.39 15.37 9.55
CA ARG A 271 1.93 15.15 8.18
C ARG A 271 0.54 15.74 7.96
N ILE A 272 -0.42 15.50 8.84
CA ILE A 272 -1.77 16.07 8.74
C ILE A 272 -1.70 17.61 8.69
N PHE A 273 -0.98 18.23 9.62
CA PHE A 273 -0.83 19.69 9.65
C PHE A 273 -0.15 20.22 8.39
N THR A 274 0.93 19.58 7.94
CA THR A 274 1.68 19.98 6.75
C THR A 274 0.81 19.91 5.49
N VAL A 275 0.04 18.84 5.33
CA VAL A 275 -0.84 18.64 4.17
C VAL A 275 -1.98 19.66 4.15
N ILE A 276 -2.65 19.89 5.29
CA ILE A 276 -3.70 20.91 5.42
C ILE A 276 -3.14 22.30 5.10
N TRP A 277 -2.01 22.64 5.71
CA TRP A 277 -1.34 23.93 5.51
C TRP A 277 -0.94 24.14 4.04
N ARG A 278 -0.26 23.17 3.43
CA ARG A 278 0.20 23.26 2.03
C ARG A 278 -0.97 23.29 1.05
N ASN A 279 -2.06 22.57 1.31
CA ASN A 279 -3.23 22.63 0.43
C ASN A 279 -3.99 23.96 0.54
N LYS A 280 -4.00 24.60 1.71
CA LYS A 280 -4.60 25.92 1.91
C LYS A 280 -3.78 27.03 1.27
N TRP A 281 -2.46 27.04 1.49
CA TRP A 281 -1.60 28.18 1.12
C TRP A 281 -0.78 27.96 -0.16
N ARG A 282 -0.55 26.72 -0.57
CA ARG A 282 0.24 26.34 -1.76
C ARG A 282 -0.47 25.24 -2.57
N PRO A 283 -1.73 25.45 -3.01
CA PRO A 283 -2.51 24.42 -3.67
C PRO A 283 -1.82 23.87 -4.93
N LEU A 284 -1.79 22.55 -5.08
CA LEU A 284 -1.14 21.88 -6.24
C LEU A 284 -1.74 22.30 -7.59
N TYR A 285 -3.03 22.60 -7.60
CA TYR A 285 -3.83 22.81 -8.80
C TYR A 285 -4.43 24.22 -8.80
N SER A 286 -3.61 25.26 -8.93
CA SER A 286 -4.06 26.65 -9.06
C SER A 286 -4.11 27.09 -10.54
N PRO A 287 -5.11 27.92 -10.95
CA PRO A 287 -5.23 28.40 -12.33
C PRO A 287 -4.04 29.22 -12.84
N GLY A 288 -3.24 29.81 -11.93
CA GLY A 288 -2.02 30.55 -12.25
C GLY A 288 -0.74 29.71 -12.25
N SER A 289 -0.83 28.39 -12.11
CA SER A 289 0.34 27.53 -12.23
C SER A 289 0.77 27.42 -13.69
N ALA A 290 2.09 27.39 -13.96
CA ALA A 290 2.66 27.20 -15.31
C ALA A 290 2.36 25.81 -15.93
N ARG A 291 1.42 25.05 -15.37
CA ARG A 291 1.08 23.70 -15.80
C ARG A 291 0.09 23.76 -16.96
N LEU A 292 0.37 22.98 -17.99
CA LEU A 292 -0.55 22.77 -19.10
C LEU A 292 -1.78 21.98 -18.62
N MET A 293 -2.97 22.42 -19.04
CA MET A 293 -4.20 21.67 -18.83
C MET A 293 -4.29 20.58 -19.90
N VAL A 294 -4.06 19.33 -19.51
CA VAL A 294 -4.04 18.18 -20.42
C VAL A 294 -5.19 17.23 -20.09
N SER A 295 -5.98 16.84 -21.09
CA SER A 295 -6.98 15.78 -20.91
C SER A 295 -6.36 14.39 -21.10
N PRO A 296 -6.93 13.32 -20.49
CA PRO A 296 -6.50 11.94 -20.75
C PRO A 296 -6.53 11.53 -22.23
N LEU A 297 -7.33 12.21 -23.05
CA LEU A 297 -7.42 11.94 -24.49
C LEU A 297 -6.30 12.62 -25.30
N ASP A 298 -5.76 13.73 -24.80
CA ASP A 298 -4.68 14.48 -25.47
C ASP A 298 -3.32 13.87 -25.18
N GLY A 299 -3.13 13.31 -23.98
CA GLY A 299 -1.88 12.65 -23.56
C GLY A 299 -1.48 11.44 -24.42
N THR A 300 -2.41 10.84 -25.18
CA THR A 300 -2.09 9.75 -26.13
C THR A 300 -1.16 10.14 -27.29
N ARG A 301 -0.93 11.43 -27.53
CA ARG A 301 0.05 11.89 -28.54
C ARG A 301 1.49 12.01 -28.01
N VAL A 302 1.70 11.86 -26.70
CA VAL A 302 3.01 12.03 -26.08
C VAL A 302 3.35 10.77 -25.31
N THR A 303 4.26 10.00 -25.89
CA THR A 303 4.92 8.78 -25.40
C THR A 303 5.70 9.08 -24.12
N VAL A 304 5.01 9.27 -23.00
CA VAL A 304 5.65 9.44 -21.70
C VAL A 304 5.03 8.39 -20.80
N LEU A 305 5.79 7.33 -20.54
CA LEU A 305 5.48 6.18 -19.66
C LEU A 305 4.77 4.99 -20.32
N SER A 306 5.19 4.60 -21.53
CA SER A 306 5.20 3.17 -21.90
C SER A 306 6.27 2.45 -21.09
#